data_AF-A0A3E0Q059-F1
#
_entry.id   AF-A0A3E0Q059-F1
#
_cell.length_a   1.000
_cell.length_b   1.000
_cell.length_c   1.000
_cell.angle_alpha   90.00
_cell.angle_beta   90.00
_cell.angle_gamma   90.00
#
_symmetry.space_group_name_H-M   'P 1'
#
loop_
_entity.id
_entity.type
_entity.pdbx_description
1 polymer ?
#
loop_
_entity_poly.entity_id
_entity_poly.type
_entity_poly.pdbx_seq_one_letter_code
_entity_poly.pdbx_strand_id
1 'polypeptide(L)' 'MAETIENSEVRRKADEFLRIFRSAVRKAQAKNRRLGVPNVYWLNGVRYFELPNGELSRTAPEPQRPHI' A
#
# COMPACT_ATOMS: atom_id res chain seq x y z
N MET A 1 -22.94 5.88 -31.09
CA MET A 1 -22.92 6.41 -29.70
C MET A 1 -23.07 5.31 -28.64
N ALA A 2 -22.54 4.09 -28.87
CA ALA A 2 -22.56 3.00 -27.90
C ALA A 2 -21.17 2.77 -27.24
N GLU A 3 -20.09 3.20 -27.88
CA GLU A 3 -18.70 2.96 -27.47
C GLU A 3 -18.27 3.81 -26.24
N THR A 4 -18.95 4.93 -25.97
CA THR A 4 -18.61 5.82 -24.84
C THR A 4 -19.24 5.39 -23.50
N ILE A 5 -20.40 4.71 -23.54
CA ILE A 5 -21.16 4.32 -22.34
C ILE A 5 -20.50 3.14 -21.62
N GLU A 6 -19.93 2.19 -22.36
CA GLU A 6 -19.22 1.04 -21.78
C GLU A 6 -17.97 1.50 -20.99
N ASN A 7 -17.31 2.56 -21.47
CA ASN A 7 -16.18 3.19 -20.78
C ASN A 7 -16.58 3.84 -19.45
N SER A 8 -17.80 4.39 -19.33
CA SER A 8 -18.24 5.09 -18.11
C SER A 8 -18.59 4.11 -16.98
N GLU A 9 -19.25 2.99 -17.28
CA GLU A 9 -19.55 1.95 -16.30
C GLU A 9 -18.30 1.19 -15.84
N VAL A 10 -17.40 0.87 -16.77
CA VAL A 10 -16.11 0.24 -16.46
C VAL A 10 -15.28 1.14 -15.55
N ARG A 11 -15.21 2.46 -15.84
CA ARG A 11 -14.55 3.44 -14.96
C ARG A 11 -15.18 3.48 -13.58
N ARG A 12 -16.52 3.55 -13.49
CA ARG A 12 -17.22 3.59 -12.20
C ARG A 12 -16.92 2.34 -11.35
N LYS A 13 -16.95 1.15 -11.96
CA LYS A 13 -16.61 -0.11 -11.26
C LYS A 13 -15.14 -0.13 -10.85
N ALA A 14 -14.23 0.32 -11.72
CA ALA A 14 -12.81 0.42 -11.41
C ALA A 14 -12.55 1.36 -10.21
N ASP A 15 -13.21 2.51 -10.16
CA ASP A 15 -13.11 3.47 -9.04
C ASP A 15 -13.62 2.86 -7.73
N GLU A 16 -14.72 2.11 -7.80
CA GLU A 16 -15.28 1.39 -6.64
C GLU A 16 -14.30 0.34 -6.11
N PHE A 17 -13.74 -0.50 -6.99
CA PHE A 17 -12.73 -1.47 -6.61
C PHE A 17 -11.49 -0.81 -6.05
N LEU A 18 -11.00 0.26 -6.69
CA LEU A 18 -9.83 0.98 -6.25
C LEU A 18 -10.04 1.62 -4.86
N ARG A 19 -11.25 2.11 -4.56
CA ARG A 19 -11.62 2.60 -3.23
C ARG A 19 -11.53 1.49 -2.18
N ILE A 20 -12.07 0.31 -2.47
CA ILE A 20 -12.03 -0.86 -1.56
C ILE A 20 -10.59 -1.30 -1.33
N PHE A 21 -9.81 -1.46 -2.40
CA PHE A 21 -8.40 -1.87 -2.31
C PHE A 21 -7.54 -0.86 -1.55
N ARG A 22 -7.72 0.44 -1.80
CA ARG A 22 -7.03 1.50 -1.03
C ARG A 22 -7.36 1.44 0.46
N SER A 23 -8.61 1.14 0.81
CA SER A 23 -9.02 0.96 2.21
C SER A 23 -8.33 -0.26 2.84
N ALA A 24 -8.30 -1.39 2.15
CA ALA A 24 -7.64 -2.61 2.62
C ALA A 24 -6.13 -2.42 2.82
N VAL A 25 -5.44 -1.81 1.84
CA VAL A 25 -4.00 -1.52 1.91
C VAL A 25 -3.69 -0.61 3.11
N ARG A 26 -4.45 0.46 3.34
CA ARG A 26 -4.24 1.36 4.49
C ARG A 26 -4.40 0.64 5.83
N LYS A 27 -5.39 -0.26 5.94
CA LYS A 27 -5.58 -1.08 7.16
C LYS A 27 -4.40 -2.02 7.40
N ALA A 28 -3.90 -2.67 6.34
CA ALA A 28 -2.72 -3.53 6.43
C ALA A 28 -1.47 -2.74 6.83
N GLN A 29 -1.22 -1.58 6.20
CA GLN A 29 -0.11 -0.69 6.54
C GLN A 29 -0.16 -0.21 7.99
N ALA A 30 -1.34 0.17 8.47
CA ALA A 30 -1.52 0.56 9.87
C ALA A 30 -1.27 -0.60 10.85
N LYS A 31 -1.70 -1.82 10.50
CA LYS A 31 -1.42 -3.02 11.30
C LYS A 31 0.08 -3.31 11.35
N ASN A 32 0.78 -3.23 10.22
CA ASN A 32 2.22 -3.42 10.15
C ASN A 32 2.96 -2.45 11.07
N ARG A 33 2.63 -1.15 11.01
CA ARG A 33 3.18 -0.12 11.93
C ARG A 33 2.94 -0.46 13.40
N ARG A 34 1.72 -0.89 13.76
CA ARG A 34 1.38 -1.29 15.14
C ARG A 34 2.18 -2.51 15.63
N LEU A 35 2.54 -3.41 14.72
CA LEU A 35 3.31 -4.62 15.03
C LEU A 35 4.83 -4.42 14.91
N GLY A 36 5.30 -3.21 14.57
CA GLY A 36 6.72 -2.96 14.30
C GLY A 36 7.24 -3.62 13.02
N VAL A 37 6.34 -4.06 12.14
CA VAL A 37 6.68 -4.68 10.85
C VAL A 37 6.79 -3.56 9.79
N PRO A 38 7.91 -3.44 9.08
CA PRO A 38 8.05 -2.44 8.01
C PRO A 38 7.10 -2.72 6.84
N ASN A 39 6.48 -1.67 6.30
CA ASN A 39 5.85 -1.77 4.97
C ASN A 39 6.94 -1.80 3.90
N VAL A 40 6.77 -2.65 2.88
CA VAL A 40 7.74 -2.82 1.80
C VAL A 40 7.11 -2.40 0.48
N TYR A 41 7.83 -1.60 -0.30
CA TYR A 41 7.40 -1.09 -1.59
C TYR A 41 8.42 -1.42 -2.67
N TRP A 42 7.94 -1.52 -3.90
CA TRP A 42 8.78 -1.52 -5.09
C TRP A 42 8.43 -0.29 -5.92
N LEU A 43 9.34 0.68 -5.94
CA LEU A 43 9.17 1.94 -6.67
C LEU A 43 10.27 2.00 -7.73
N ASN A 44 9.87 2.10 -9.00
CA ASN A 44 10.78 2.16 -10.15
C ASN A 44 11.82 1.03 -10.15
N GLY A 45 11.39 -0.20 -9.85
CA GLY A 45 12.28 -1.37 -9.80
C GLY A 45 13.23 -1.41 -8.60
N VAL A 46 13.09 -0.51 -7.64
CA VAL A 46 13.89 -0.47 -6.41
C VAL A 46 13.03 -0.77 -5.20
N ARG A 47 13.54 -1.60 -4.29
CA ARG A 47 12.86 -1.96 -3.04
C ARG A 47 13.08 -0.90 -1.98
N TYR A 48 12.01 -0.52 -1.30
CA TYR A 48 12.00 0.45 -0.19
C TYR A 48 11.29 -0.13 1.02
N PHE A 49 11.78 0.23 2.20
CA PHE A 49 11.23 -0.13 3.51
C PHE A 49 10.77 1.14 4.22
N GLU A 50 9.56 1.12 4.76
CA GLU A 50 9.04 2.20 5.60
C GLU A 50 9.65 2.10 7.00
N LEU A 51 10.35 3.15 7.40
CA LEU A 51 10.88 3.32 8.74
C LEU A 51 9.77 3.75 9.72
N PRO A 52 9.95 3.59 11.04
CA PRO A 52 8.94 4.00 12.04
C PRO A 52 8.55 5.48 11.98
N ASN A 53 9.45 6.35 11.53
CA ASN A 53 9.20 7.79 11.31
C ASN A 53 8.41 8.08 10.02
N GLY A 54 8.11 7.05 9.20
CA GLY A 54 7.41 7.17 7.92
C GLY A 54 8.31 7.40 6.71
N GLU A 55 9.62 7.53 6.89
CA GLU A 55 10.56 7.68 5.77
C GLU A 55 10.77 6.37 5.02
N LEU A 56 11.13 6.45 3.74
CA LEU A 56 11.46 5.30 2.92
C LEU A 56 12.97 5.12 2.84
N SER A 57 13.44 3.96 3.27
CA SER A 57 14.85 3.55 3.19
C SER A 57 15.04 2.45 2.17
N ARG A 58 16.20 2.44 1.49
CA ARG A 58 16.63 1.31 0.64
C ARG A 58 17.26 0.19 1.47
N THR A 59 17.69 0.49 2.68
CA THR A 59 18.25 -0.47 3.62
C THR A 59 17.13 -1.02 4.48
N ALA A 60 17.05 -2.34 4.59
CA ALA A 60 16.12 -2.99 5.49
C ALA A 60 16.41 -2.54 6.93
N PRO A 61 15.40 -2.15 7.72
CA PRO A 61 15.62 -1.85 9.13
C PRO A 61 16.02 -3.13 9.89
N GLU A 62 16.86 -2.97 10.90
CA GLU A 62 17.19 -4.04 11.86
C GLU A 62 15.88 -4.64 12.42
N PRO A 63 15.77 -5.98 12.53
CA PRO A 63 14.60 -6.61 13.11
C PRO A 63 14.45 -6.13 14.56
N GLN A 64 13.39 -5.36 14.83
CA GLN A 64 13.05 -4.95 16.20
C GLN A 64 12.68 -6.21 16.97
N ARG A 65 13.60 -6.73 17.79
CA ARG A 65 13.32 -7.87 18.67
C ARG A 65 12.22 -7.43 19.63
N PRO A 66 11.07 -8.12 19.68
CA PRO A 66 10.06 -7.80 20.67
C PRO A 66 10.70 -7.92 22.06
N HIS A 67 10.54 -6.89 22.88
CA HIS A 67 10.81 -6.98 24.31
C HIS A 67 9.71 -7.87 24.89
N ILE A 68 10.03 -9.16 24.99
CA ILE A 68 9.24 -10.19 25.69
C ILE A 68 9.70 -10.25 27.14
#